data_AF-A0A7S3FSK4-F1
#
_entry.id   AF-A0A7S3FSK4-F1
#
_cell.length_a   1.000
_cell.length_b   1.000
_cell.length_c   1.000
_cell.angle_alpha   90.00
_cell.angle_beta   90.00
_cell.angle_gamma   90.00
#
_symmetry.space_group_name_H-M   'P 1'
#
loop_
_entity.id
_entity.type
_entity.pdbx_description
1 polymer ?
#
loop_
_entity_poly.entity_id
_entity_poly.type
_entity_poly.pdbx_seq_one_letter_code
_entity_poly.pdbx_strand_id
1 'polypeptide(L)'
;MFERDLTPALYYCAYYKALEFSWDINAVIHFGTHGTVEWLPGSPVGNTGLSWPDVLLGNLPNVYVYTANNPSESVVAKRRGYGTIVSHNVPPYGRSGLYKELLSLRDLLNEYREDRAEGAALREPIEELVKATGLYSECPLEREGEVLGFDAWVQELVSYLDVVENRLFSEGLHVFGQVPTDAQVEAYLQAYGGEAAEAAEISHLLRRSDEELDGVARALRGEYVLPAPGGDLLRDGPGVLPTGRNIHALDPYRMPSETAEVRGAAAASKILDAHRRQGSGFPETCSVALWGLDAIKTGGDSVGIVLALVGARTIRDSTGRVARFELISLDELGRPRCDVVANVSALFRDQFKNVLELLDDLMLRASRADEPVEMNFVKKHTEKLEREGVDRASSRMFSNPSGDYGSMVNERVGSGNWDEGGELGDTWVSRNAFSYGKGGEAGNARPEVLKALLETTDRVVQGVDSVEYGLTDIQEYYANTGALMRAAEDARRRRG
;
A
#
# COMPACT_ATOMS: atom_id res chain seq x y z
N MET A 1 24.68 -4.14 -15.58
CA MET A 1 23.99 -5.44 -15.65
C MET A 1 24.58 -6.49 -14.68
N PHE A 2 25.78 -6.30 -14.09
CA PHE A 2 26.38 -7.23 -13.11
C PHE A 2 26.94 -6.56 -11.83
N GLU A 3 26.24 -5.60 -11.25
CA GLU A 3 26.52 -5.23 -9.84
C GLU A 3 25.20 -5.26 -9.08
N ARG A 4 25.07 -6.23 -8.17
CA ARG A 4 23.94 -6.37 -7.24
C ARG A 4 24.08 -5.45 -6.02
N ASP A 5 25.29 -4.98 -5.75
CA ASP A 5 25.56 -4.04 -4.67
C ASP A 5 25.72 -2.63 -5.28
N LEU A 6 24.62 -1.88 -5.36
CA LEU A 6 24.68 -0.46 -5.67
C LEU A 6 25.38 0.27 -4.52
N THR A 7 26.71 0.31 -4.54
CA THR A 7 27.47 1.10 -3.58
C THR A 7 27.29 2.59 -3.90
N PRO A 8 27.13 3.46 -2.89
CA PRO A 8 27.05 4.90 -3.11
C PRO A 8 28.28 5.40 -3.84
N ALA A 9 28.07 6.31 -4.79
CA ALA A 9 29.16 6.91 -5.54
C ALA A 9 30.12 7.68 -4.62
N LEU A 10 31.37 7.85 -5.06
CA LEU A 10 32.41 8.51 -4.25
C LEU A 10 32.04 9.94 -3.85
N TYR A 11 31.35 10.69 -4.71
CA TYR A 11 30.91 12.06 -4.39
C TYR A 11 29.84 12.06 -3.28
N TYR A 12 28.97 11.06 -3.24
CA TYR A 12 27.95 10.90 -2.20
C TYR A 12 28.63 10.59 -0.85
N CYS A 13 29.61 9.68 -0.88
CA CYS A 13 30.43 9.38 0.30
C CYS A 13 31.19 10.60 0.78
N ALA A 14 31.81 11.35 -0.14
CA ALA A 14 32.57 12.55 0.18
C ALA A 14 31.70 13.63 0.83
N TYR A 15 30.44 13.79 0.42
CA TYR A 15 29.50 14.70 1.06
C TYR A 15 29.31 14.37 2.55
N TYR A 16 28.92 13.13 2.88
CA TYR A 16 28.73 12.72 4.28
C TYR A 16 30.01 12.75 5.10
N LYS A 17 31.17 12.41 4.49
CA LYS A 17 32.46 12.51 5.19
C LYS A 17 32.94 13.95 5.37
N ALA A 18 32.57 14.88 4.49
CA ALA A 18 32.83 16.30 4.69
C ALA A 18 32.01 16.86 5.85
N LEU A 19 30.75 16.43 6.00
CA LEU A 19 29.93 16.74 7.18
C LEU A 19 30.65 16.31 8.47
N GLU A 20 31.09 15.05 8.54
CA GLU A 20 31.74 14.51 9.75
C GLU A 20 33.10 15.14 10.06
N PHE A 21 33.97 15.33 9.07
CA PHE A 21 35.38 15.66 9.31
C PHE A 21 35.80 17.08 8.93
N SER A 22 35.02 17.80 8.12
CA SER A 22 35.46 19.10 7.56
C SER A 22 34.69 20.31 8.10
N TRP A 23 33.41 20.14 8.47
CA TRP A 23 32.51 21.29 8.71
C TRP A 23 32.11 21.52 10.17
N ASP A 24 32.68 20.77 11.12
CA ASP A 24 32.42 20.90 12.57
C ASP A 24 30.92 20.95 12.91
N ILE A 25 30.11 20.14 12.22
CA ILE A 25 28.67 20.08 12.49
C ILE A 25 28.38 19.18 13.70
N ASN A 26 27.37 19.55 14.49
CA ASN A 26 26.98 18.78 15.67
C ASN A 26 25.76 17.87 15.44
N ALA A 27 25.02 18.10 14.36
CA ALA A 27 23.86 17.31 13.96
C ALA A 27 23.56 17.54 12.48
N VAL A 28 22.85 16.60 11.86
CA VAL A 28 22.23 16.77 10.54
C VAL A 28 20.71 16.76 10.70
N ILE A 29 20.04 17.63 9.93
CA ILE A 29 18.58 17.63 9.80
C ILE A 29 18.27 17.21 8.37
N HIS A 30 17.61 16.07 8.21
CA HIS A 30 17.03 15.66 6.94
C HIS A 30 15.56 16.08 6.88
N PHE A 31 15.13 16.49 5.70
CA PHE A 31 13.75 16.82 5.39
C PHE A 31 13.24 15.88 4.31
N GLY A 32 11.99 15.47 4.44
CA GLY A 32 11.27 14.73 3.41
C GLY A 32 10.85 13.35 3.89
N THR A 33 9.88 12.81 3.18
CA THR A 33 9.28 11.51 3.46
C THR A 33 10.21 10.35 3.15
N HIS A 34 11.43 10.59 2.64
CA HIS A 34 12.57 9.67 2.61
C HIS A 34 13.88 10.46 2.48
N GLY A 35 14.94 10.03 3.16
CA GLY A 35 16.31 10.30 2.73
C GLY A 35 16.79 9.23 1.75
N THR A 36 18.05 9.31 1.35
CA THR A 36 18.68 8.26 0.52
C THR A 36 19.64 7.40 1.32
N VAL A 37 20.17 7.89 2.44
CA VAL A 37 21.27 7.26 3.17
C VAL A 37 20.84 6.00 3.90
N GLU A 38 19.64 6.00 4.50
CA GLU A 38 19.06 4.89 5.24
C GLU A 38 18.68 3.72 4.32
N TRP A 39 18.51 3.97 3.02
CA TRP A 39 18.15 2.98 2.00
C TRP A 39 19.34 2.35 1.28
N LEU A 40 20.56 2.84 1.54
CA LEU A 40 21.78 2.28 0.95
C LEU A 40 22.02 0.83 1.44
N PRO A 41 22.76 0.00 0.67
CA PRO A 41 22.95 -1.40 1.03
C PRO A 41 23.51 -1.62 2.44
N GLY A 42 23.01 -2.66 3.12
CA GLY A 42 23.41 -2.99 4.48
C GLY A 42 22.34 -3.78 5.23
N SER A 43 22.58 -4.06 6.51
CA SER A 43 21.70 -4.86 7.36
C SER A 43 20.31 -4.20 7.52
N PRO A 44 19.18 -4.93 7.33
CA PRO A 44 17.82 -4.37 7.39
C PRO A 44 17.47 -3.75 8.76
N VAL A 45 18.11 -4.23 9.82
CA VAL A 45 18.07 -3.67 11.18
C VAL A 45 19.37 -4.05 11.89
N GLY A 46 19.81 -3.23 12.84
CA GLY A 46 21.06 -3.49 13.57
C GLY A 46 22.26 -3.36 12.65
N ASN A 47 22.44 -2.16 12.10
CA ASN A 47 23.57 -1.79 11.27
C ASN A 47 24.91 -2.29 11.86
N THR A 48 25.83 -2.60 10.95
CA THR A 48 27.22 -2.96 11.27
C THR A 48 28.16 -1.96 10.62
N GLY A 49 29.45 -2.00 10.96
CA GLY A 49 30.48 -1.21 10.27
C GLY A 49 30.67 -1.53 8.78
N LEU A 50 29.89 -2.47 8.22
CA LEU A 50 29.80 -2.79 6.80
C LEU A 50 28.51 -2.25 6.14
N SER A 51 27.61 -1.66 6.92
CA SER A 51 26.36 -1.08 6.41
C SER A 51 26.61 0.36 6.00
N TRP A 52 26.28 0.72 4.76
CA TRP A 52 26.50 2.08 4.26
C TRP A 52 25.87 3.19 5.10
N PRO A 53 24.64 3.04 5.65
CA PRO A 53 24.10 4.05 6.55
C PRO A 53 25.01 4.34 7.76
N ASP A 54 25.61 3.29 8.35
CA ASP A 54 26.55 3.41 9.47
C ASP A 54 27.88 4.04 9.04
N VAL A 55 28.43 3.57 7.91
CA VAL A 55 29.66 4.10 7.34
C VAL A 55 29.54 5.58 7.03
N LEU A 56 28.39 6.06 6.59
CA LEU A 56 28.21 7.46 6.17
C LEU A 56 27.78 8.38 7.31
N LEU A 57 26.84 7.97 8.17
CA LEU A 57 26.35 8.80 9.26
C LEU A 57 27.25 8.72 10.50
N GLY A 58 27.88 7.57 10.75
CA GLY A 58 28.73 7.33 11.90
C GLY A 58 28.03 7.73 13.21
N ASN A 59 28.68 8.63 13.97
CA ASN A 59 28.17 9.11 15.25
C ASN A 59 27.36 10.41 15.15
N LEU A 60 27.10 10.92 13.95
CA LEU A 60 26.43 12.20 13.77
C LEU A 60 24.95 12.07 14.19
N PRO A 61 24.47 12.86 15.17
CA PRO A 61 23.06 12.91 15.50
C PRO A 61 22.22 13.29 14.28
N ASN A 62 21.28 12.42 13.94
CA ASN A 62 20.44 12.55 12.77
C ASN A 62 19.01 12.88 13.19
N VAL A 63 18.58 14.12 12.94
CA VAL A 63 17.20 14.56 13.14
C VAL A 63 16.48 14.50 11.80
N TYR A 64 15.26 13.95 11.80
CA TYR A 64 14.45 13.83 10.59
C TYR A 64 13.12 14.54 10.78
N VAL A 65 12.78 15.43 9.86
CA VAL A 65 11.44 16.00 9.73
C VAL A 65 10.66 15.10 8.77
N TYR A 66 9.60 14.45 9.30
CA TYR A 66 8.88 13.38 8.60
C TYR A 66 7.38 13.59 8.69
N THR A 67 6.61 13.20 7.68
CA THR A 67 5.14 13.28 7.76
C THR A 67 4.60 12.29 8.79
N ALA A 68 3.61 12.72 9.59
CA ALA A 68 2.97 11.89 10.61
C ALA A 68 2.29 10.64 10.02
N ASN A 69 1.79 10.76 8.79
CA ASN A 69 1.12 9.68 8.06
C ASN A 69 2.09 8.73 7.35
N ASN A 70 3.39 8.74 7.63
CA ASN A 70 4.32 7.77 7.06
C ASN A 70 5.15 7.07 8.15
N PRO A 71 4.49 6.29 9.03
CA PRO A 71 5.18 5.57 10.08
C PRO A 71 6.11 4.48 9.53
N SER A 72 5.78 3.87 8.38
CA SER A 72 6.50 2.71 7.84
C SER A 72 7.95 3.01 7.49
N GLU A 73 8.18 4.16 6.86
CA GLU A 73 9.51 4.56 6.39
C GLU A 73 10.24 5.37 7.46
N SER A 74 9.51 6.07 8.32
CA SER A 74 10.11 6.67 9.52
C SER A 74 10.81 5.62 10.39
N VAL A 75 10.30 4.38 10.41
CA VAL A 75 10.94 3.24 11.09
C VAL A 75 12.25 2.84 10.41
N VAL A 76 12.36 2.94 9.09
CA VAL A 76 13.62 2.71 8.36
C VAL A 76 14.64 3.79 8.73
N ALA A 77 14.24 5.07 8.70
CA ALA A 77 15.10 6.17 9.12
C ALA A 77 15.58 6.01 10.57
N LYS A 78 14.73 5.52 11.49
CA LYS A 78 15.15 5.17 12.86
C LYS A 78 16.13 4.01 12.93
N ARG A 79 15.80 2.89 12.28
CA ARG A 79 16.54 1.61 12.43
C ARG A 79 17.87 1.60 11.68
N ARG A 80 17.91 2.27 10.52
CA ARG A 80 19.08 2.29 9.62
C ARG A 80 19.76 3.65 9.59
N GLY A 81 19.04 4.75 9.77
CA GLY A 81 19.62 6.10 9.80
C GLY A 81 19.90 6.64 11.21
N TYR A 82 19.59 5.89 12.28
CA TYR A 82 19.63 6.39 13.66
C TYR A 82 18.80 7.68 13.88
N GLY A 83 17.76 7.87 13.07
CA GLY A 83 16.98 9.10 13.02
C GLY A 83 16.13 9.31 14.28
N THR A 84 16.27 10.48 14.90
CA THR A 84 15.24 11.03 15.79
C THR A 84 14.20 11.73 14.93
N ILE A 85 12.98 11.17 14.91
CA ILE A 85 11.92 11.71 14.08
C ILE A 85 11.24 12.87 14.79
N VAL A 86 10.90 13.91 14.02
CA VAL A 86 10.00 14.98 14.41
C VAL A 86 8.92 15.03 13.37
N SER A 87 7.72 14.57 13.74
CA SER A 87 6.61 14.51 12.82
C SER A 87 6.12 15.90 12.43
N HIS A 88 5.60 16.02 11.22
CA HIS A 88 4.81 17.16 10.77
C HIS A 88 3.48 16.69 10.22
N ASN A 89 2.51 17.58 10.13
CA ASN A 89 1.18 17.21 9.65
C ASN A 89 1.17 17.02 8.12
N VAL A 90 0.16 16.29 7.63
CA VAL A 90 -0.15 16.26 6.20
C VAL A 90 -0.63 17.64 5.72
N PRO A 91 -0.73 17.89 4.41
CA PRO A 91 -1.42 19.09 3.91
C PRO A 91 -2.92 19.05 4.25
N PRO A 92 -3.59 20.22 4.36
CA PRO A 92 -5.05 20.29 4.48
C PRO A 92 -5.77 19.53 3.38
N TYR A 93 -7.00 19.08 3.65
CA TYR A 93 -7.80 18.37 2.65
C TYR A 93 -8.71 19.31 1.86
N GLY A 94 -8.85 19.05 0.57
CA GLY A 94 -9.88 19.65 -0.29
C GLY A 94 -10.84 18.59 -0.83
N ARG A 95 -11.94 19.04 -1.42
CA ARG A 95 -12.83 18.20 -2.26
C ARG A 95 -12.66 18.60 -3.71
N SER A 96 -12.53 17.62 -4.60
CA SER A 96 -12.35 17.83 -6.03
C SER A 96 -13.42 18.70 -6.66
N GLY A 97 -14.67 18.60 -6.17
CA GLY A 97 -15.80 19.27 -6.79
C GLY A 97 -16.05 18.77 -8.21
N LEU A 98 -16.99 19.42 -8.91
CA LEU A 98 -17.17 19.25 -10.34
C LEU A 98 -16.83 20.56 -11.06
N TYR A 99 -16.27 20.44 -12.27
CA TYR A 99 -15.92 21.59 -13.09
C TYR A 99 -16.27 21.33 -14.56
N LYS A 100 -16.49 22.43 -15.30
CA LYS A 100 -16.76 22.44 -16.75
C LYS A 100 -17.87 21.46 -17.14
N GLU A 101 -17.59 20.54 -18.08
CA GLU A 101 -18.53 19.59 -18.64
C GLU A 101 -19.15 18.65 -17.59
N LEU A 102 -18.41 18.31 -16.52
CA LEU A 102 -18.95 17.47 -15.44
C LEU A 102 -20.01 18.18 -14.60
N LEU A 103 -19.86 19.50 -14.41
CA LEU A 103 -20.86 20.32 -13.73
C LEU A 103 -22.15 20.40 -14.58
N SER A 104 -21.99 20.66 -15.88
CA SER A 104 -23.11 20.67 -16.83
C SER A 104 -23.81 19.31 -16.90
N LEU A 105 -23.06 18.21 -16.83
CA LEU A 105 -23.62 16.86 -16.82
C LEU A 105 -24.46 16.62 -15.56
N ARG A 106 -23.96 17.00 -14.38
CA ARG A 106 -24.73 16.88 -13.14
C ARG A 106 -26.07 17.63 -13.23
N ASP A 107 -26.05 18.85 -13.78
CA ASP A 107 -27.25 19.66 -13.89
C ASP A 107 -28.28 19.00 -14.85
N LEU A 108 -27.84 18.48 -16.00
CA LEU A 108 -28.70 17.72 -16.93
C LEU A 108 -29.27 16.44 -16.31
N LEU A 109 -28.46 15.70 -15.54
CA LEU A 109 -28.91 14.48 -14.86
C LEU A 109 -29.94 14.80 -13.77
N ASN A 110 -29.80 15.93 -13.07
CA ASN A 110 -30.79 16.38 -12.09
C ASN A 110 -32.08 16.82 -12.76
N GLU A 111 -32.02 17.59 -13.85
CA GLU A 111 -33.19 18.00 -14.63
C GLU A 111 -33.96 16.79 -15.15
N TYR A 112 -33.26 15.78 -15.70
CA TYR A 112 -33.86 14.52 -16.12
C TYR A 112 -34.58 13.78 -14.97
N ARG A 113 -34.03 13.83 -13.76
CA ARG A 113 -34.60 13.15 -12.59
C ARG A 113 -35.84 13.86 -12.03
N GLU A 114 -35.93 15.18 -12.20
CA GLU A 114 -37.05 15.99 -11.74
C GLU A 114 -38.30 15.81 -12.61
N ASP A 115 -38.16 15.77 -13.95
CA ASP A 115 -39.26 15.48 -14.87
C ASP A 115 -38.88 14.43 -15.92
N ARG A 116 -39.27 13.17 -15.68
CA ARG A 116 -38.99 12.06 -16.60
C ARG A 116 -39.80 12.10 -17.89
N ALA A 117 -40.94 12.79 -17.91
CA ALA A 117 -41.80 12.86 -19.09
C ALA A 117 -41.30 13.90 -20.10
N GLU A 118 -40.82 15.05 -19.62
CA GLU A 118 -40.15 16.07 -20.43
C GLU A 118 -38.66 15.74 -20.67
N GLY A 119 -38.02 15.00 -19.77
CA GLY A 119 -36.62 14.60 -19.83
C GLY A 119 -36.23 13.66 -20.98
N ALA A 120 -37.19 13.13 -21.75
CA ALA A 120 -36.90 12.32 -22.93
C ALA A 120 -36.04 13.06 -23.96
N ALA A 121 -36.16 14.40 -24.04
CA ALA A 121 -35.33 15.25 -24.89
C ALA A 121 -33.89 15.43 -24.38
N LEU A 122 -33.65 15.19 -23.09
CA LEU A 122 -32.32 15.33 -22.46
C LEU A 122 -31.44 14.09 -22.65
N ARG A 123 -32.01 12.99 -23.15
CA ARG A 123 -31.28 11.74 -23.36
C ARG A 123 -30.07 11.90 -24.29
N GLU A 124 -30.28 12.47 -25.48
CA GLU A 124 -29.22 12.68 -26.45
C GLU A 124 -28.14 13.64 -25.93
N PRO A 125 -28.48 14.81 -25.34
CA PRO A 125 -27.50 15.66 -24.66
C PRO A 125 -26.69 14.96 -23.56
N ILE A 126 -27.32 14.13 -22.72
CA ILE A 126 -26.64 13.36 -21.67
C ILE A 126 -25.66 12.36 -22.30
N GLU A 127 -26.11 11.60 -23.31
CA GLU A 127 -25.26 10.62 -23.99
C GLU A 127 -24.06 11.27 -24.70
N GLU A 128 -24.25 12.43 -25.33
CA GLU A 128 -23.17 13.20 -25.95
C GLU A 128 -22.14 13.68 -24.92
N LEU A 129 -22.61 14.23 -23.80
CA LEU A 129 -21.73 14.78 -22.77
C LEU A 129 -20.96 13.68 -22.02
N VAL A 130 -21.59 12.52 -21.77
CA VAL A 130 -20.92 11.34 -21.20
C VAL A 130 -19.82 10.81 -22.13
N LYS A 131 -20.04 10.84 -23.45
CA LYS A 131 -18.99 10.49 -24.44
C LYS A 131 -17.88 11.54 -24.48
N ALA A 132 -18.22 12.83 -24.51
CA ALA A 132 -17.26 13.92 -24.56
C ALA A 132 -16.34 13.98 -23.33
N THR A 133 -16.87 13.61 -22.16
CA THR A 133 -16.11 13.56 -20.89
C THR A 133 -15.31 12.26 -20.70
N GLY A 134 -15.49 11.26 -21.57
CA GLY A 134 -14.85 9.94 -21.43
C GLY A 134 -15.50 9.03 -20.37
N LEU A 135 -16.53 9.50 -19.68
CA LEU A 135 -17.23 8.76 -18.61
C LEU A 135 -17.92 7.48 -19.09
N TYR A 136 -18.14 7.33 -20.40
CA TYR A 136 -18.68 6.08 -20.96
C TYR A 136 -17.79 4.87 -20.63
N SER A 137 -16.48 5.06 -20.46
CA SER A 137 -15.57 3.97 -20.08
C SER A 137 -15.74 3.52 -18.62
N GLU A 138 -16.19 4.42 -17.75
CA GLU A 138 -16.38 4.18 -16.31
C GLU A 138 -17.81 3.69 -16.01
N CYS A 139 -18.80 4.29 -16.66
CA CYS A 139 -20.22 3.96 -16.55
C CYS A 139 -20.78 3.65 -17.94
N PRO A 140 -20.49 2.47 -18.53
CA PRO A 140 -21.01 2.11 -19.83
C PRO A 140 -22.50 1.77 -19.75
N LEU A 141 -23.28 2.17 -20.76
CA LEU A 141 -24.69 1.82 -20.87
C LEU A 141 -24.91 0.32 -21.11
N GLU A 142 -23.95 -0.33 -21.76
CA GLU A 142 -23.91 -1.77 -21.97
C GLU A 142 -22.71 -2.37 -21.27
N ARG A 143 -22.93 -3.37 -20.42
CA ARG A 143 -21.89 -4.06 -19.67
C ARG A 143 -22.10 -5.57 -19.76
N GLU A 144 -21.06 -6.29 -20.18
CA GLU A 144 -21.07 -7.76 -20.20
C GLU A 144 -22.26 -8.35 -21.01
N GLY A 145 -22.75 -7.63 -22.02
CA GLY A 145 -23.87 -8.03 -22.88
C GLY A 145 -25.27 -7.68 -22.33
N GLU A 146 -25.35 -7.02 -21.18
CA GLU A 146 -26.58 -6.47 -20.61
C GLU A 146 -26.66 -4.95 -20.87
N VAL A 147 -27.76 -4.51 -21.48
CA VAL A 147 -28.04 -3.08 -21.69
C VAL A 147 -28.86 -2.56 -20.52
N LEU A 148 -28.29 -1.61 -19.78
CA LEU A 148 -28.99 -0.93 -18.70
C LEU A 148 -30.14 -0.08 -19.26
N GLY A 149 -31.26 -0.05 -18.53
CA GLY A 149 -32.29 0.95 -18.78
C GLY A 149 -31.74 2.36 -18.54
N PHE A 150 -32.12 3.33 -19.37
CA PHE A 150 -31.59 4.70 -19.28
C PHE A 150 -31.74 5.32 -17.88
N ASP A 151 -32.86 5.09 -17.19
CA ASP A 151 -33.07 5.52 -15.81
C ASP A 151 -32.03 4.94 -14.83
N ALA A 152 -31.70 3.65 -14.97
CA ALA A 152 -30.70 2.99 -14.14
C ALA A 152 -29.30 3.52 -14.43
N TRP A 153 -29.01 3.77 -15.71
CA TRP A 153 -27.74 4.37 -16.14
C TRP A 153 -27.56 5.81 -15.62
N VAL A 154 -28.61 6.63 -15.66
CA VAL A 154 -28.59 7.97 -15.04
C VAL A 154 -28.32 7.88 -13.53
N GLN A 155 -28.92 6.91 -12.83
CA GLN A 155 -28.64 6.71 -11.41
C GLN A 155 -27.18 6.31 -11.14
N GLU A 156 -26.60 5.47 -11.99
CA GLU A 156 -25.18 5.11 -11.92
C GLU A 156 -24.28 6.32 -12.16
N LEU A 157 -24.56 7.12 -13.19
CA LEU A 157 -23.84 8.35 -13.50
C LEU A 157 -23.89 9.36 -12.35
N VAL A 158 -25.07 9.58 -11.75
CA VAL A 158 -25.21 10.46 -10.58
C VAL A 158 -24.40 9.94 -9.41
N SER A 159 -24.44 8.63 -9.14
CA SER A 159 -23.67 8.02 -8.05
C SER A 159 -22.16 8.14 -8.30
N TYR A 160 -21.73 7.99 -9.55
CA TYR A 160 -20.33 8.17 -9.93
C TYR A 160 -19.88 9.62 -9.82
N LEU A 161 -20.68 10.58 -10.30
CA LEU A 161 -20.38 12.00 -10.15
C LEU A 161 -20.34 12.44 -8.69
N ASP A 162 -21.19 11.89 -7.82
CA ASP A 162 -21.13 12.15 -6.37
C ASP A 162 -19.80 11.67 -5.76
N VAL A 163 -19.30 10.50 -6.17
CA VAL A 163 -17.97 10.02 -5.77
C VAL A 163 -16.87 10.94 -6.30
N VAL A 164 -16.97 11.39 -7.55
CA VAL A 164 -15.98 12.31 -8.15
C VAL A 164 -16.03 13.68 -7.49
N GLU A 165 -17.20 14.22 -7.17
CA GLU A 165 -17.37 15.55 -6.56
C GLU A 165 -16.85 15.57 -5.12
N ASN A 166 -17.09 14.49 -4.38
CA ASN A 166 -16.75 14.37 -2.97
C ASN A 166 -15.38 13.73 -2.71
N ARG A 167 -14.60 13.41 -3.74
CA ARG A 167 -13.28 12.80 -3.55
C ARG A 167 -12.36 13.77 -2.82
N LEU A 168 -11.82 13.30 -1.70
CA LEU A 168 -10.82 14.06 -0.94
C LEU A 168 -9.48 14.04 -1.67
N PHE A 169 -8.73 15.12 -1.54
CA PHE A 169 -7.34 15.24 -2.00
C PHE A 169 -6.56 16.19 -1.06
N SER A 170 -5.24 16.21 -1.16
CA SER A 170 -4.41 17.19 -0.45
C SER A 170 -4.44 18.57 -1.12
N GLU A 171 -4.98 19.57 -0.44
CA GLU A 171 -5.03 20.96 -0.90
C GLU A 171 -3.74 21.70 -0.51
N GLY A 172 -2.80 21.76 -1.45
CA GLY A 172 -1.55 22.49 -1.30
C GLY A 172 -0.48 21.70 -0.55
N LEU A 173 0.38 22.41 0.19
CA LEU A 173 1.51 21.85 0.92
C LEU A 173 1.47 22.25 2.39
N HIS A 174 1.98 21.38 3.26
CA HIS A 174 2.21 21.73 4.66
C HIS A 174 3.42 22.67 4.80
N VAL A 175 3.33 23.61 5.73
CA VAL A 175 4.44 24.49 6.11
C VAL A 175 4.83 24.16 7.55
N PHE A 176 6.05 23.66 7.73
CA PHE A 176 6.53 23.18 9.02
C PHE A 176 6.48 24.26 10.10
N GLY A 177 5.85 23.96 11.24
CA GLY A 177 5.65 24.89 12.35
C GLY A 177 4.52 25.91 12.14
N GLN A 178 3.85 25.92 10.99
CA GLN A 178 2.75 26.85 10.73
C GLN A 178 1.44 26.29 11.31
N VAL A 179 0.82 27.05 12.19
CA VAL A 179 -0.52 26.76 12.71
C VAL A 179 -1.54 26.88 11.56
N PRO A 180 -2.40 25.87 11.34
CA PRO A 180 -3.42 25.93 10.31
C PRO A 180 -4.43 27.06 10.59
N THR A 181 -4.87 27.72 9.54
CA THR A 181 -5.95 28.72 9.60
C THR A 181 -7.28 28.08 9.96
N ASP A 182 -8.25 28.88 10.40
CA ASP A 182 -9.59 28.36 10.76
C ASP A 182 -10.26 27.62 9.59
N ALA A 183 -10.07 28.08 8.36
CA ALA A 183 -10.57 27.40 7.16
C ALA A 183 -9.90 26.03 6.95
N GLN A 184 -8.59 25.92 7.16
CA GLN A 184 -7.87 24.65 7.06
C GLN A 184 -8.27 23.68 8.17
N VAL A 185 -8.45 24.17 9.41
CA VAL A 185 -8.97 23.36 10.52
C VAL A 185 -10.36 22.82 10.17
N GLU A 186 -11.26 23.66 9.68
CA GLU A 186 -12.60 23.23 9.24
C GLU A 186 -12.51 22.15 8.15
N ALA A 187 -11.60 22.30 7.19
CA ALA A 187 -11.39 21.31 6.14
C ALA A 187 -10.93 19.94 6.69
N TYR A 188 -10.03 19.93 7.68
CA TYR A 188 -9.66 18.70 8.40
C TYR A 188 -10.86 18.04 9.08
N LEU A 189 -11.68 18.83 9.78
CA LEU A 189 -12.84 18.31 10.51
C LEU A 189 -13.91 17.77 9.56
N GLN A 190 -14.15 18.44 8.43
CA GLN A 190 -15.08 17.98 7.39
C GLN A 190 -14.61 16.70 6.70
N ALA A 191 -13.29 16.54 6.51
CA ALA A 191 -12.72 15.31 5.98
C ALA A 191 -12.81 14.16 7.00
N TYR A 192 -12.59 14.44 8.29
CA TYR A 192 -12.67 13.45 9.37
C TYR A 192 -14.09 12.91 9.57
N GLY A 193 -15.10 13.79 9.62
CA GLY A 193 -16.51 13.40 9.71
C GLY A 193 -16.93 12.66 11.01
N GLY A 194 -16.11 12.72 12.06
CA GLY A 194 -16.36 12.05 13.34
C GLY A 194 -17.21 12.85 14.34
N GLU A 195 -17.29 12.36 15.58
CA GLU A 195 -18.14 12.94 16.63
C GLU A 195 -17.66 14.33 17.10
N ALA A 196 -18.57 15.14 17.62
CA ALA A 196 -18.26 16.52 18.03
C ALA A 196 -17.16 16.62 19.11
N ALA A 197 -17.05 15.63 20.00
CA ALA A 197 -16.01 15.58 21.03
C ALA A 197 -14.62 15.37 20.41
N GLU A 198 -14.49 14.41 19.49
CA GLU A 198 -13.24 14.15 18.76
C GLU A 198 -12.88 15.32 17.85
N ALA A 199 -13.86 15.93 17.17
CA ALA A 199 -13.64 17.11 16.34
C ALA A 199 -13.08 18.29 17.16
N ALA A 200 -13.57 18.50 18.38
CA ALA A 200 -13.04 19.53 19.28
C ALA A 200 -11.60 19.23 19.71
N GLU A 201 -11.29 17.95 19.99
CA GLU A 201 -9.92 17.51 20.30
C GLU A 201 -8.98 17.69 19.11
N ILE A 202 -9.36 17.25 17.91
CA ILE A 202 -8.60 17.43 16.67
C ILE A 202 -8.33 18.91 16.42
N SER A 203 -9.34 19.78 16.52
CA SER A 203 -9.18 21.23 16.37
C SER A 203 -8.16 21.81 17.36
N HIS A 204 -8.22 21.38 18.62
CA HIS A 204 -7.27 21.80 19.63
C HIS A 204 -5.84 21.32 19.32
N LEU A 205 -5.68 20.07 18.90
CA LEU A 205 -4.37 19.47 18.63
C LEU A 205 -3.74 20.00 17.32
N LEU A 206 -4.53 20.25 16.28
CA LEU A 206 -4.09 20.89 15.04
C LEU A 206 -3.52 22.29 15.28
N ARG A 207 -4.04 23.01 16.27
CA ARG A 207 -3.55 24.36 16.62
C ARG A 207 -2.21 24.35 17.34
N ARG A 208 -1.66 23.17 17.63
CA ARG A 208 -0.35 22.95 18.26
C ARG A 208 0.72 22.54 17.24
N SER A 209 0.49 22.77 15.95
CA SER A 209 1.49 22.48 14.90
C SER A 209 2.76 23.33 15.02
N ASP A 210 2.76 24.41 15.80
CA ASP A 210 3.98 25.15 16.16
C ASP A 210 4.97 24.31 16.99
N GLU A 211 4.49 23.29 17.71
CA GLU A 211 5.33 22.32 18.43
C GLU A 211 6.24 21.48 17.51
N GLU A 212 6.00 21.50 16.20
CA GLU A 212 6.89 20.92 15.20
C GLU A 212 8.31 21.52 15.28
N LEU A 213 8.41 22.85 15.37
CA LEU A 213 9.69 23.55 15.53
C LEU A 213 10.31 23.27 16.90
N ASP A 214 9.49 23.19 17.95
CA ASP A 214 9.95 22.83 19.29
C ASP A 214 10.53 21.42 19.33
N GLY A 215 9.93 20.47 18.61
CA GLY A 215 10.42 19.10 18.49
C GLY A 215 11.83 19.04 17.90
N VAL A 216 12.08 19.79 16.82
CA VAL A 216 13.42 19.91 16.23
C VAL A 216 14.38 20.59 17.20
N ALA A 217 13.96 21.69 17.83
CA ALA A 217 14.80 22.41 18.78
C ALA A 217 15.19 21.55 19.99
N ARG A 218 14.27 20.72 20.51
CA ARG A 218 14.55 19.71 21.55
C ARG A 218 15.58 18.70 21.08
N ALA A 219 15.40 18.13 19.89
CA ALA A 219 16.32 17.15 19.33
C ALA A 219 17.75 17.73 19.20
N LEU A 220 17.88 18.96 18.70
CA LEU A 220 19.16 19.64 18.55
C LEU A 220 19.82 20.01 19.89
N ARG A 221 19.04 20.20 20.96
CA ARG A 221 19.55 20.38 22.32
C ARG A 221 19.88 19.06 23.03
N GLY A 222 19.69 17.91 22.37
CA GLY A 222 19.87 16.59 22.97
C GLY A 222 18.82 16.25 24.03
N GLU A 223 17.65 16.91 23.97
CA GLU A 223 16.53 16.66 24.87
C GLU A 223 15.65 15.51 24.36
N TYR A 224 14.82 14.96 25.25
CA TYR A 224 13.87 13.91 24.89
C TYR A 224 12.72 14.46 24.03
N VAL A 225 12.63 14.01 22.79
CA VAL A 225 11.47 14.25 21.90
C VAL A 225 10.39 13.23 22.23
N LEU A 226 9.21 13.72 22.59
CA LEU A 226 8.09 12.86 23.01
C LEU A 226 7.65 11.92 21.88
N PRO A 227 7.40 10.63 22.17
CA PRO A 227 6.88 9.70 21.18
C PRO A 227 5.38 9.89 20.94
N ALA A 228 4.91 9.49 19.77
CA ALA A 228 3.49 9.41 19.41
C ALA A 228 3.28 8.27 18.39
N PRO A 229 2.07 7.73 18.21
CA PRO A 229 1.80 6.87 17.06
C PRO A 229 1.87 7.71 15.77
N GLY A 230 2.53 7.17 14.74
CA GLY A 230 2.36 7.68 13.38
C GLY A 230 1.19 6.99 12.70
N GLY A 231 0.45 7.70 11.86
CA GLY A 231 -0.80 7.22 11.29
C GLY A 231 -1.53 8.29 10.49
N ASP A 232 -2.69 7.94 9.97
CA ASP A 232 -3.55 8.77 9.15
C ASP A 232 -4.65 9.40 10.03
N LEU A 233 -4.80 10.73 10.02
CA LEU A 233 -5.78 11.41 10.87
C LEU A 233 -7.22 10.95 10.58
N LEU A 234 -7.56 10.72 9.32
CA LEU A 234 -8.89 10.29 8.90
C LEU A 234 -9.22 8.86 9.33
N ARG A 235 -8.19 8.03 9.56
CA ARG A 235 -8.34 6.62 9.92
C ARG A 235 -8.11 6.34 11.41
N ASP A 236 -7.07 6.93 11.96
CA ASP A 236 -6.53 6.65 13.30
C ASP A 236 -6.98 7.69 14.35
N GLY A 237 -7.59 8.79 13.90
CA GLY A 237 -8.20 9.80 14.76
C GLY A 237 -7.21 10.72 15.48
N PRO A 238 -7.61 11.41 16.56
CA PRO A 238 -6.81 12.45 17.21
C PRO A 238 -5.48 11.95 17.78
N GLY A 239 -5.31 10.64 17.99
CA GLY A 239 -4.11 10.06 18.58
C GLY A 239 -2.82 10.28 17.79
N VAL A 240 -2.91 10.60 16.49
CA VAL A 240 -1.75 10.94 15.63
C VAL A 240 -1.29 12.40 15.79
N LEU A 241 -2.07 13.22 16.51
CA LEU A 241 -1.81 14.61 16.83
C LEU A 241 -1.47 14.76 18.33
N PRO A 242 -0.82 15.86 18.75
CA PRO A 242 -0.22 16.89 17.90
C PRO A 242 1.06 16.37 17.24
N THR A 243 1.49 17.03 16.18
CA THR A 243 2.76 16.77 15.50
C THR A 243 3.93 17.35 16.31
N GLY A 244 5.15 17.28 15.77
CA GLY A 244 6.37 17.59 16.51
C GLY A 244 6.81 16.45 17.44
N ARG A 245 6.51 15.20 17.08
CA ARG A 245 6.72 14.02 17.91
C ARG A 245 7.61 12.98 17.23
N ASN A 246 8.25 12.15 18.04
CA ASN A 246 9.06 11.03 17.58
C ASN A 246 8.18 9.82 17.29
N ILE A 247 7.50 9.86 16.14
CA ILE A 247 6.45 8.90 15.79
C ILE A 247 6.93 7.45 15.79
N HIS A 248 6.07 6.48 16.07
CA HIS A 248 6.37 5.05 15.96
C HIS A 248 5.26 4.30 15.23
N ALA A 249 5.59 3.11 14.73
CA ALA A 249 4.63 2.18 14.13
C ALA A 249 3.85 1.38 15.20
N LEU A 250 3.21 0.28 14.77
CA LEU A 250 2.45 -0.64 15.61
C LEU A 250 3.27 -1.83 16.13
N ASP A 251 2.69 -2.61 17.04
CA ASP A 251 3.22 -3.91 17.49
C ASP A 251 3.00 -4.99 16.42
N PRO A 252 4.07 -5.49 15.75
CA PRO A 252 3.93 -6.43 14.64
C PRO A 252 3.32 -7.79 15.06
N TYR A 253 3.34 -8.13 16.35
CA TYR A 253 2.72 -9.36 16.87
C TYR A 253 1.20 -9.26 16.98
N ARG A 254 0.61 -8.07 16.78
CA ARG A 254 -0.85 -7.88 16.82
C ARG A 254 -1.48 -7.82 15.43
N MET A 255 -0.69 -7.96 14.36
CA MET A 255 -1.15 -7.91 12.97
C MET A 255 -1.65 -9.28 12.48
N PRO A 256 -2.78 -9.35 11.75
CA PRO A 256 -3.73 -8.26 11.51
C PRO A 256 -4.50 -7.90 12.78
N SER A 257 -4.97 -6.68 12.92
CA SER A 257 -5.92 -6.30 13.97
C SER A 257 -7.31 -6.88 13.72
N GLU A 258 -8.17 -6.96 14.74
CA GLU A 258 -9.53 -7.51 14.58
C GLU A 258 -10.37 -6.71 13.56
N THR A 259 -10.24 -5.38 13.57
CA THR A 259 -10.94 -4.52 12.59
C THR A 259 -10.37 -4.71 11.19
N ALA A 260 -9.06 -4.94 11.07
CA ALA A 260 -8.42 -5.25 9.80
C ALA A 260 -8.86 -6.60 9.22
N GLU A 261 -9.10 -7.61 10.07
CA GLU A 261 -9.66 -8.89 9.63
C GLU A 261 -11.06 -8.71 9.03
N VAL A 262 -11.92 -7.91 9.68
CA VAL A 262 -13.27 -7.62 9.18
C VAL A 262 -13.23 -6.85 7.85
N ARG A 263 -12.41 -5.80 7.77
CA ARG A 263 -12.25 -5.02 6.52
C ARG A 263 -11.63 -5.85 5.41
N GLY A 264 -10.61 -6.66 5.72
CA GLY A 264 -9.97 -7.57 4.78
C GLY A 264 -10.92 -8.63 4.23
N ALA A 265 -11.79 -9.20 5.08
CA ALA A 265 -12.83 -10.13 4.65
C ALA A 265 -13.88 -9.47 3.73
N ALA A 266 -14.30 -8.25 4.07
CA ALA A 266 -15.22 -7.48 3.22
C ALA A 266 -14.60 -7.14 1.86
N ALA A 267 -13.33 -6.74 1.83
CA ALA A 267 -12.58 -6.50 0.60
C ALA A 267 -12.42 -7.78 -0.24
N ALA A 268 -12.07 -8.91 0.39
CA ALA A 268 -11.99 -10.20 -0.27
C ALA A 268 -13.33 -10.61 -0.90
N SER A 269 -14.46 -10.42 -0.21
CA SER A 269 -15.79 -10.67 -0.78
C SER A 269 -16.02 -9.86 -2.05
N LYS A 270 -15.71 -8.55 -2.03
CA LYS A 270 -15.85 -7.68 -3.20
C LYS A 270 -14.94 -8.11 -4.36
N ILE A 271 -13.72 -8.59 -4.07
CA ILE A 271 -12.79 -9.12 -5.09
C ILE A 271 -13.38 -10.38 -5.74
N LEU A 272 -13.90 -11.30 -4.94
CA LEU A 272 -14.54 -12.53 -5.44
C LEU A 272 -15.79 -12.23 -6.26
N ASP A 273 -16.65 -11.33 -5.78
CA ASP A 273 -17.87 -10.92 -6.48
C ASP A 273 -17.55 -10.20 -7.80
N ALA A 274 -16.56 -9.30 -7.81
CA ALA A 274 -16.08 -8.66 -9.03
C ALA A 274 -15.57 -9.70 -10.04
N HIS A 275 -14.91 -10.77 -9.55
CA HIS A 275 -14.49 -11.86 -10.42
C HIS A 275 -15.65 -12.65 -11.02
N ARG A 276 -16.64 -12.98 -10.20
CA ARG A 276 -17.84 -13.73 -10.61
C ARG A 276 -18.75 -12.99 -11.59
N ARG A 277 -18.67 -11.66 -11.66
CA ARG A 277 -19.40 -10.89 -12.67
C ARG A 277 -18.77 -11.05 -14.06
N GLN A 278 -17.44 -11.10 -14.13
CA GLN A 278 -16.68 -11.20 -15.39
C GLN A 278 -16.59 -12.63 -15.96
N GLY A 279 -17.12 -13.64 -15.27
CA GLY A 279 -17.09 -15.04 -15.71
C GLY A 279 -17.63 -16.00 -14.64
N SER A 280 -17.74 -17.28 -14.95
CA SER A 280 -18.17 -18.30 -13.98
C SER A 280 -17.01 -18.80 -13.14
N GLY A 281 -17.21 -18.91 -11.82
CA GLY A 281 -16.25 -19.53 -10.88
C GLY A 281 -15.56 -18.54 -9.94
N PHE A 282 -14.49 -19.01 -9.30
CA PHE A 282 -13.66 -18.24 -8.39
C PHE A 282 -12.27 -18.03 -9.01
N PRO A 283 -11.58 -16.92 -8.72
CA PRO A 283 -10.21 -16.74 -9.19
C PRO A 283 -9.32 -17.86 -8.65
N GLU A 284 -8.53 -18.49 -9.53
CA GLU A 284 -7.60 -19.55 -9.11
C GLU A 284 -6.48 -18.96 -8.26
N THR A 285 -5.89 -17.84 -8.71
CA THR A 285 -4.86 -17.11 -7.96
C THR A 285 -5.16 -15.61 -7.91
N CYS A 286 -5.01 -15.02 -6.73
CA CYS A 286 -5.06 -13.58 -6.50
C CYS A 286 -3.69 -13.07 -6.07
N SER A 287 -3.11 -12.11 -6.78
CA SER A 287 -1.95 -11.37 -6.27
C SER A 287 -2.43 -10.30 -5.28
N VAL A 288 -1.88 -10.29 -4.08
CA VAL A 288 -2.18 -9.29 -3.04
C VAL A 288 -0.88 -8.59 -2.64
N ALA A 289 -0.86 -7.27 -2.78
CA ALA A 289 0.26 -6.45 -2.30
C ALA A 289 0.24 -6.38 -0.76
N LEU A 290 1.36 -6.78 -0.13
CA LEU A 290 1.63 -6.58 1.28
C LEU A 290 2.64 -5.44 1.41
N TRP A 291 2.15 -4.20 1.50
CA TRP A 291 2.98 -3.01 1.56
C TRP A 291 3.05 -2.46 2.98
N GLY A 292 4.26 -2.10 3.43
CA GLY A 292 4.49 -1.67 4.81
C GLY A 292 3.75 -0.38 5.17
N LEU A 293 3.51 0.50 4.17
CA LEU A 293 2.86 1.79 4.36
C LEU A 293 1.40 1.62 4.79
N ASP A 294 0.59 0.90 3.99
CA ASP A 294 -0.82 0.66 4.30
C ASP A 294 -0.98 -0.32 5.47
N ALA A 295 -0.12 -1.33 5.59
CA ALA A 295 -0.26 -2.35 6.63
C ALA A 295 -0.16 -1.77 8.05
N ILE A 296 0.65 -0.74 8.27
CA ILE A 296 0.73 -0.07 9.57
C ILE A 296 -0.53 0.75 9.84
N LYS A 297 -0.94 1.60 8.89
CA LYS A 297 -2.10 2.48 9.07
C LYS A 297 -3.42 1.70 9.21
N THR A 298 -3.53 0.57 8.54
CA THR A 298 -4.74 -0.26 8.58
C THR A 298 -4.70 -1.31 9.70
N GLY A 299 -3.54 -1.53 10.32
CA GLY A 299 -3.33 -2.68 11.19
C GLY A 299 -3.37 -4.02 10.45
N GLY A 300 -3.18 -4.03 9.12
CA GLY A 300 -2.98 -5.24 8.31
C GLY A 300 -4.19 -5.66 7.47
N ASP A 301 -4.92 -4.73 6.85
CA ASP A 301 -6.07 -5.06 5.98
C ASP A 301 -5.65 -6.02 4.85
N SER A 302 -4.48 -5.79 4.25
CA SER A 302 -3.92 -6.64 3.20
C SER A 302 -3.64 -8.08 3.68
N VAL A 303 -3.20 -8.26 4.92
CA VAL A 303 -3.09 -9.59 5.55
C VAL A 303 -4.48 -10.20 5.74
N GLY A 304 -5.46 -9.41 6.20
CA GLY A 304 -6.86 -9.84 6.30
C GLY A 304 -7.44 -10.31 4.96
N ILE A 305 -7.11 -9.65 3.84
CA ILE A 305 -7.50 -10.06 2.49
C ILE A 305 -6.90 -11.43 2.16
N VAL A 306 -5.60 -11.66 2.43
CA VAL A 306 -4.95 -12.96 2.19
C VAL A 306 -5.63 -14.06 2.99
N LEU A 307 -5.85 -13.85 4.29
CA LEU A 307 -6.52 -14.83 5.16
C LEU A 307 -7.91 -15.16 4.66
N ALA A 308 -8.68 -14.14 4.29
CA ALA A 308 -10.01 -14.32 3.76
C ALA A 308 -9.97 -15.14 2.45
N LEU A 309 -9.16 -14.77 1.45
CA LEU A 309 -9.06 -15.48 0.17
C LEU A 309 -8.69 -16.97 0.33
N VAL A 310 -7.72 -17.28 1.19
CA VAL A 310 -7.27 -18.66 1.47
C VAL A 310 -8.28 -19.44 2.33
N GLY A 311 -9.13 -18.74 3.08
CA GLY A 311 -10.10 -19.33 4.01
C GLY A 311 -9.44 -19.69 5.34
N ALA A 312 -8.86 -18.70 6.00
CA ALA A 312 -8.18 -18.82 7.28
C ALA A 312 -8.67 -17.75 8.28
N ARG A 313 -8.45 -17.99 9.57
CA ARG A 313 -8.77 -17.06 10.66
C ARG A 313 -7.59 -16.88 11.62
N THR A 314 -7.54 -15.75 12.31
CA THR A 314 -6.48 -15.48 13.28
C THR A 314 -6.74 -16.17 14.61
N ILE A 315 -5.70 -16.79 15.17
CA ILE A 315 -5.70 -17.33 16.53
C ILE A 315 -4.78 -16.46 17.39
N ARG A 316 -5.34 -15.87 18.44
CA ARG A 316 -4.62 -15.01 19.38
C ARG A 316 -4.32 -15.76 20.68
N ASP A 317 -3.20 -15.42 21.31
CA ASP A 317 -2.91 -15.85 22.68
C ASP A 317 -3.68 -14.99 23.70
N SER A 318 -3.53 -15.31 24.99
CA SER A 318 -4.20 -14.57 26.08
C SER A 318 -3.76 -13.11 26.22
N THR A 319 -2.67 -12.69 25.56
CA THR A 319 -2.18 -11.31 25.54
C THR A 319 -2.69 -10.50 24.35
N GLY A 320 -3.44 -11.16 23.45
CA GLY A 320 -3.96 -10.58 22.21
C GLY A 320 -2.97 -10.62 21.03
N ARG A 321 -1.80 -11.25 21.20
CA ARG A 321 -0.83 -11.43 20.12
C ARG A 321 -1.29 -12.56 19.20
N VAL A 322 -1.08 -12.38 17.91
CA VAL A 322 -1.36 -13.40 16.89
C VAL A 322 -0.34 -14.53 17.03
N ALA A 323 -0.84 -15.71 17.38
CA ALA A 323 -0.05 -16.91 17.58
C ALA A 323 0.04 -17.76 16.30
N ARG A 324 -1.06 -17.85 15.54
CA ARG A 324 -1.12 -18.57 14.26
C ARG A 324 -2.32 -18.15 13.42
N PHE A 325 -2.28 -18.48 12.13
CA PHE A 325 -3.46 -18.46 11.24
C PHE A 325 -4.01 -19.87 11.08
N GLU A 326 -5.29 -20.10 11.37
CA GLU A 326 -5.92 -21.43 11.30
C GLU A 326 -6.78 -21.57 10.06
N LEU A 327 -6.75 -22.74 9.40
CA LEU A 327 -7.63 -22.98 8.26
C LEU A 327 -9.08 -23.12 8.73
N ILE A 328 -9.98 -22.44 8.02
CA ILE A 328 -11.43 -22.63 8.11
C ILE A 328 -11.77 -23.88 7.30
N SER A 329 -12.66 -24.76 7.81
CA SER A 329 -13.09 -25.95 7.05
C SER A 329 -13.78 -25.55 5.73
N LEU A 330 -13.72 -26.40 4.69
CA LEU A 330 -14.40 -26.09 3.42
C LEU A 330 -15.92 -25.95 3.59
N ASP A 331 -16.53 -26.71 4.50
CA ASP A 331 -17.96 -26.62 4.82
C ASP A 331 -18.34 -25.25 5.37
N GLU A 332 -17.51 -24.69 6.26
CA GLU A 332 -17.70 -23.33 6.78
C GLU A 332 -17.31 -22.26 5.76
N LEU A 333 -16.29 -22.51 4.94
CA LEU A 333 -15.82 -21.57 3.91
C LEU A 333 -16.82 -21.41 2.76
N GLY A 334 -17.54 -22.47 2.39
CA GLY A 334 -18.58 -22.47 1.37
C GLY A 334 -18.10 -22.24 -0.07
N ARG A 335 -16.79 -22.29 -0.32
CA ARG A 335 -16.17 -22.07 -1.64
C ARG A 335 -14.75 -22.67 -1.70
N PRO A 336 -14.12 -22.76 -2.88
CA PRO A 336 -12.71 -23.09 -2.99
C PRO A 336 -11.80 -22.10 -2.24
N ARG A 337 -10.65 -22.59 -1.78
CA ARG A 337 -9.53 -21.75 -1.34
C ARG A 337 -8.85 -21.16 -2.57
N CYS A 338 -8.80 -19.83 -2.64
CA CYS A 338 -8.04 -19.14 -3.68
C CYS A 338 -6.54 -19.23 -3.35
N ASP A 339 -5.70 -19.51 -4.34
CA ASP A 339 -4.26 -19.36 -4.18
C ASP A 339 -3.88 -17.88 -4.19
N VAL A 340 -2.73 -17.55 -3.60
CA VAL A 340 -2.31 -16.16 -3.41
C VAL A 340 -0.85 -15.98 -3.77
N VAL A 341 -0.55 -14.96 -4.59
CA VAL A 341 0.81 -14.40 -4.68
C VAL A 341 0.87 -13.20 -3.75
N ALA A 342 1.53 -13.32 -2.61
CA ALA A 342 1.78 -12.17 -1.76
C ALA A 342 2.97 -11.39 -2.34
N ASN A 343 2.69 -10.25 -2.96
CA ASN A 343 3.69 -9.31 -3.45
C ASN A 343 4.14 -8.43 -2.27
N VAL A 344 5.22 -8.86 -1.61
CA VAL A 344 5.71 -8.28 -0.36
C VAL A 344 6.70 -7.17 -0.65
N SER A 345 6.40 -5.96 -0.20
CA SER A 345 7.39 -4.88 -0.24
C SER A 345 8.58 -5.15 0.68
N ALA A 346 9.76 -4.63 0.35
CA ALA A 346 10.94 -4.73 1.20
C ALA A 346 10.71 -4.12 2.61
N LEU A 347 9.89 -3.06 2.72
CA LEU A 347 9.46 -2.49 4.00
C LEU A 347 8.67 -3.49 4.84
N PHE A 348 7.72 -4.20 4.23
CA PHE A 348 6.92 -5.19 4.92
C PHE A 348 7.80 -6.38 5.37
N ARG A 349 8.68 -6.84 4.48
CA ARG A 349 9.68 -7.88 4.76
C ARG A 349 10.51 -7.58 6.01
N ASP A 350 11.04 -6.36 6.11
CA ASP A 350 11.95 -5.98 7.19
C ASP A 350 11.23 -5.72 8.52
N GLN A 351 9.95 -5.36 8.48
CA GLN A 351 9.17 -4.98 9.67
C GLN A 351 8.30 -6.11 10.22
N PHE A 352 7.82 -7.02 9.37
CA PHE A 352 6.79 -8.01 9.69
C PHE A 352 7.22 -9.44 9.40
N LYS A 353 8.50 -9.77 9.67
CA LYS A 353 9.03 -11.13 9.52
C LYS A 353 8.16 -12.19 10.20
N ASN A 354 7.66 -11.90 11.41
CA ASN A 354 6.75 -12.79 12.14
C ASN A 354 5.47 -13.08 11.34
N VAL A 355 4.89 -12.07 10.69
CA VAL A 355 3.67 -12.24 9.87
C VAL A 355 3.96 -13.08 8.64
N LEU A 356 5.11 -12.85 7.96
CA LEU A 356 5.53 -13.67 6.82
C LEU A 356 5.71 -15.14 7.18
N GLU A 357 6.32 -15.43 8.32
CA GLU A 357 6.48 -16.80 8.83
C GLU A 357 5.13 -17.48 9.11
N LEU A 358 4.16 -16.73 9.63
CA LEU A 358 2.80 -17.24 9.87
C LEU A 358 2.02 -17.47 8.57
N LEU A 359 2.18 -16.60 7.57
CA LEU A 359 1.57 -16.77 6.25
C LEU A 359 2.19 -17.94 5.49
N ASP A 360 3.52 -18.09 5.49
CA ASP A 360 4.19 -19.25 4.86
C ASP A 360 3.75 -20.57 5.50
N ASP A 361 3.63 -20.61 6.84
CA ASP A 361 3.09 -21.75 7.57
C ASP A 361 1.65 -22.08 7.16
N LEU A 362 0.82 -21.05 7.00
CA LEU A 362 -0.56 -21.20 6.53
C LEU A 362 -0.60 -21.79 5.11
N MET A 363 0.20 -21.27 4.17
CA MET A 363 0.22 -21.74 2.79
C MET A 363 0.73 -23.18 2.69
N LEU A 364 1.73 -23.55 3.51
CA LEU A 364 2.18 -24.93 3.61
C LEU A 364 1.04 -25.84 4.09
N ARG A 365 0.33 -25.47 5.18
CA ARG A 365 -0.80 -26.27 5.66
C ARG A 365 -1.95 -26.34 4.66
N ALA A 366 -2.27 -25.25 3.97
CA ALA A 366 -3.28 -25.22 2.91
C ALA A 366 -2.90 -26.17 1.77
N SER A 367 -1.63 -26.21 1.36
CA SER A 367 -1.14 -27.11 0.30
C SER A 367 -1.17 -28.59 0.69
N ARG A 368 -1.16 -28.92 1.98
CA ARG A 368 -1.15 -30.29 2.51
C ARG A 368 -2.51 -30.74 3.05
N ALA A 369 -3.52 -29.86 3.03
CA ALA A 369 -4.86 -30.19 3.50
C ALA A 369 -5.44 -31.38 2.72
N ASP A 370 -6.18 -32.25 3.41
CA ASP A 370 -6.88 -33.38 2.79
C ASP A 370 -8.18 -32.89 2.11
N GLU A 371 -7.99 -32.12 1.05
CA GLU A 371 -9.05 -31.48 0.27
C GLU A 371 -8.87 -31.79 -1.22
N PRO A 372 -9.95 -31.85 -2.01
CA PRO A 372 -9.86 -31.98 -3.45
C PRO A 372 -9.26 -30.71 -4.06
N VAL A 373 -8.41 -30.87 -5.09
CA VAL A 373 -7.72 -29.76 -5.77
C VAL A 373 -8.67 -28.75 -6.42
N GLU A 374 -9.91 -29.16 -6.70
CA GLU A 374 -10.97 -28.31 -7.26
C GLU A 374 -11.57 -27.36 -6.22
N MET A 375 -11.39 -27.65 -4.93
CA MET A 375 -11.78 -26.80 -3.81
C MET A 375 -10.57 -26.17 -3.10
N ASN A 376 -9.36 -26.43 -3.57
CA ASN A 376 -8.15 -25.92 -2.96
C ASN A 376 -7.09 -25.64 -4.03
N PHE A 377 -7.10 -24.42 -4.56
CA PHE A 377 -6.18 -24.01 -5.61
C PHE A 377 -4.73 -23.89 -5.11
N VAL A 378 -4.51 -23.64 -3.81
CA VAL A 378 -3.17 -23.70 -3.19
C VAL A 378 -2.55 -25.08 -3.36
N LYS A 379 -3.33 -26.13 -3.04
CA LYS A 379 -2.92 -27.53 -3.21
C LYS A 379 -2.76 -27.88 -4.68
N LYS A 380 -3.73 -27.53 -5.53
CA LYS A 380 -3.70 -27.76 -6.98
C LYS A 380 -2.38 -27.29 -7.63
N HIS A 381 -1.98 -26.05 -7.36
CA HIS A 381 -0.77 -25.46 -7.93
C HIS A 381 0.50 -26.04 -7.30
N THR A 382 0.49 -26.26 -5.98
CA THR A 382 1.64 -26.84 -5.29
C THR A 382 1.94 -28.25 -5.78
N GLU A 383 0.92 -29.12 -5.91
CA GLU A 383 1.10 -30.48 -6.42
C GLU A 383 1.57 -30.53 -7.87
N LYS A 384 1.19 -29.55 -8.70
CA LYS A 384 1.72 -29.41 -10.07
C LYS A 384 3.22 -29.16 -10.03
N LEU A 385 3.65 -28.17 -9.25
CA LEU A 385 5.07 -27.80 -9.11
C LEU A 385 5.90 -28.94 -8.49
N GLU A 386 5.37 -29.68 -7.52
CA GLU A 386 6.04 -30.84 -6.92
C GLU A 386 6.25 -31.97 -7.92
N ARG A 387 5.28 -32.23 -8.81
CA ARG A 387 5.42 -33.20 -9.91
C ARG A 387 6.48 -32.79 -10.91
N GLU A 388 6.74 -31.49 -11.05
CA GLU A 388 7.81 -30.92 -11.88
C GLU A 388 9.17 -30.90 -11.16
N GLY A 389 9.23 -31.35 -9.90
CA GLY A 389 10.45 -31.41 -9.10
C GLY A 389 10.90 -30.06 -8.53
N VAL A 390 10.00 -29.08 -8.46
CA VAL A 390 10.31 -27.74 -7.94
C VAL A 390 10.37 -27.77 -6.41
N ASP A 391 11.52 -27.36 -5.87
CA ASP A 391 11.71 -27.23 -4.42
C ASP A 391 10.87 -26.07 -3.85
N ARG A 392 10.45 -26.22 -2.58
CA ARG A 392 9.61 -25.23 -1.86
C ARG A 392 8.41 -24.77 -2.69
N ALA A 393 7.74 -25.70 -3.36
CA ALA A 393 6.58 -25.47 -4.25
C ALA A 393 5.41 -24.71 -3.61
N SER A 394 5.29 -24.71 -2.26
CA SER A 394 4.27 -23.96 -1.52
C SER A 394 4.65 -22.50 -1.25
N SER A 395 5.79 -22.01 -1.75
CA SER A 395 6.23 -20.62 -1.54
C SER A 395 5.27 -19.64 -2.20
N ARG A 396 4.79 -18.65 -1.44
CA ARG A 396 3.83 -17.63 -1.91
C ARG A 396 4.17 -16.19 -1.52
N MET A 397 5.12 -16.00 -0.60
CA MET A 397 5.52 -14.67 -0.13
C MET A 397 6.76 -14.24 -0.90
N PHE A 398 6.60 -13.34 -1.87
CA PHE A 398 7.63 -12.93 -2.81
C PHE A 398 8.04 -11.48 -2.58
N SER A 399 9.35 -11.21 -2.56
CA SER A 399 9.91 -9.88 -2.37
C SER A 399 11.25 -9.74 -3.10
N ASN A 400 11.91 -8.61 -2.88
CA ASN A 400 13.29 -8.38 -3.27
C ASN A 400 14.28 -9.27 -2.50
N PRO A 401 15.50 -9.50 -3.01
CA PRO A 401 16.59 -10.09 -2.24
C PRO A 401 16.80 -9.38 -0.91
N SER A 402 17.34 -10.09 0.09
CA SER A 402 17.61 -9.48 1.40
C SER A 402 18.60 -8.32 1.24
N GLY A 403 18.27 -7.17 1.84
CA GLY A 403 19.08 -5.94 1.72
C GLY A 403 18.76 -5.06 0.50
N ASP A 404 18.01 -5.59 -0.47
CA ASP A 404 17.56 -4.83 -1.64
C ASP A 404 16.15 -4.24 -1.43
N TYR A 405 15.90 -3.12 -2.10
CA TYR A 405 14.64 -2.38 -2.07
C TYR A 405 14.24 -1.97 -3.49
N GLY A 406 12.93 -1.94 -3.77
CA GLY A 406 12.37 -1.43 -5.03
C GLY A 406 12.39 -2.42 -6.19
N SER A 407 11.51 -2.19 -7.16
CA SER A 407 11.35 -3.05 -8.34
C SER A 407 12.29 -2.70 -9.50
N MET A 408 12.96 -1.54 -9.45
CA MET A 408 13.72 -0.93 -10.55
C MET A 408 12.90 -0.58 -11.80
N VAL A 409 11.58 -0.78 -11.77
CA VAL A 409 10.69 -0.41 -12.87
C VAL A 409 10.55 1.10 -12.94
N ASN A 410 10.43 1.78 -11.80
CA ASN A 410 10.42 3.24 -11.70
C ASN A 410 11.67 3.86 -12.32
N GLU A 411 12.85 3.27 -12.11
CA GLU A 411 14.11 3.73 -12.71
C GLU A 411 14.11 3.57 -14.23
N ARG A 412 13.64 2.44 -14.75
CA ARG A 412 13.51 2.24 -16.21
C ARG A 412 12.52 3.20 -16.84
N VAL A 413 11.36 3.40 -16.20
CA VAL A 413 10.34 4.35 -16.65
C VAL A 413 10.90 5.78 -16.63
N GLY A 414 11.51 6.19 -15.52
CA GLY A 414 12.08 7.53 -15.36
C GLY A 414 13.25 7.83 -16.30
N SER A 415 14.07 6.83 -16.64
CA SER A 415 15.16 6.96 -17.61
C SER A 415 14.74 6.78 -19.07
N GLY A 416 13.49 6.38 -19.33
CA GLY A 416 13.01 6.04 -20.67
C GLY A 416 13.75 4.85 -21.30
N ASN A 417 14.34 3.96 -20.49
CA ASN A 417 15.14 2.82 -20.94
C ASN A 417 14.31 1.53 -21.05
N TRP A 418 13.31 1.55 -21.94
CA TRP A 418 12.41 0.44 -22.26
C TRP A 418 11.73 0.72 -23.61
N ASP A 419 11.57 -0.30 -24.46
CA ASP A 419 10.88 -0.17 -25.75
C ASP A 419 9.45 -0.71 -25.69
N GLU A 420 9.22 -1.76 -24.87
CA GLU A 420 7.90 -2.37 -24.69
C GLU A 420 7.57 -2.67 -23.23
N GLY A 421 6.28 -2.65 -22.90
CA GLY A 421 5.83 -2.89 -21.51
C GLY A 421 6.21 -4.28 -20.96
N GLY A 422 6.49 -5.25 -21.83
CA GLY A 422 6.93 -6.59 -21.40
C GLY A 422 8.26 -6.54 -20.66
N GLU A 423 9.17 -5.64 -21.05
CA GLU A 423 10.44 -5.44 -20.36
C GLU A 423 10.27 -4.95 -18.92
N LEU A 424 9.22 -4.16 -18.66
CA LEU A 424 8.90 -3.68 -17.32
C LEU A 424 8.40 -4.83 -16.44
N GLY A 425 7.58 -5.73 -17.01
CA GLY A 425 7.16 -6.97 -16.35
C GLY A 425 8.34 -7.88 -16.03
N ASP A 426 9.22 -8.12 -17.00
CA ASP A 426 10.43 -8.94 -16.82
C ASP A 426 11.39 -8.33 -15.78
N THR A 427 11.51 -7.00 -15.77
CA THR A 427 12.28 -6.28 -14.74
C THR A 427 11.72 -6.55 -13.35
N TRP A 428 10.40 -6.41 -13.18
CA TRP A 428 9.75 -6.70 -11.91
C TRP A 428 9.95 -8.16 -11.47
N VAL A 429 9.74 -9.14 -12.37
CA VAL A 429 9.93 -10.57 -12.07
C VAL A 429 11.36 -10.85 -11.61
N SER A 430 12.36 -10.33 -12.33
CA SER A 430 13.78 -10.55 -12.00
C SER A 430 14.16 -10.06 -10.60
N ARG A 431 13.43 -9.06 -10.09
CA ARG A 431 13.68 -8.43 -8.79
C ARG A 431 12.80 -8.94 -7.67
N ASN A 432 11.70 -9.64 -7.97
CA ASN A 432 10.72 -10.06 -6.95
C ASN A 432 10.56 -11.59 -6.85
N ALA A 433 11.36 -12.36 -7.58
CA ALA A 433 11.34 -13.83 -7.54
C ALA A 433 12.00 -14.46 -6.29
N PHE A 434 12.04 -13.78 -5.15
CA PHE A 434 12.72 -14.24 -3.93
C PHE A 434 11.71 -14.48 -2.81
N SER A 435 11.67 -15.70 -2.28
CA SER A 435 10.69 -16.07 -1.25
C SER A 435 11.16 -15.84 0.17
N TYR A 436 10.19 -15.62 1.05
CA TYR A 436 10.38 -15.42 2.49
C TYR A 436 9.40 -16.28 3.29
N GLY A 437 9.81 -16.77 4.45
CA GLY A 437 8.94 -17.61 5.26
C GLY A 437 9.67 -18.32 6.40
N LYS A 438 9.08 -19.43 6.87
CA LYS A 438 9.64 -20.25 7.94
C LYS A 438 10.85 -21.05 7.47
N GLY A 439 11.59 -21.61 8.44
CA GLY A 439 12.64 -22.60 8.15
C GLY A 439 13.91 -22.03 7.52
N GLY A 440 14.16 -20.73 7.68
CA GLY A 440 15.34 -20.06 7.10
C GLY A 440 15.14 -19.55 5.67
N GLU A 441 13.91 -19.61 5.14
CA GLU A 441 13.54 -19.00 3.87
C GLU A 441 13.61 -17.46 3.98
N ALA A 442 14.70 -16.89 3.47
CA ALA A 442 15.05 -15.49 3.73
C ALA A 442 15.62 -14.82 2.47
N GLY A 443 14.84 -14.83 1.39
CA GLY A 443 15.23 -14.25 0.11
C GLY A 443 15.91 -15.24 -0.82
N ASN A 444 15.53 -16.51 -0.80
CA ASN A 444 16.01 -17.49 -1.78
C ASN A 444 15.24 -17.34 -3.10
N ALA A 445 15.93 -17.48 -4.23
CA ALA A 445 15.28 -17.40 -5.54
C ALA A 445 14.33 -18.59 -5.77
N ARG A 446 13.11 -18.30 -6.24
CA ARG A 446 12.08 -19.26 -6.70
C ARG A 446 11.40 -18.78 -8.00
N PRO A 447 12.16 -18.48 -9.07
CA PRO A 447 11.57 -17.99 -10.32
C PRO A 447 10.58 -18.97 -10.95
N GLU A 448 10.78 -20.28 -10.78
CA GLU A 448 9.88 -21.33 -11.28
C GLU A 448 8.51 -21.26 -10.59
N VAL A 449 8.50 -21.10 -9.26
CA VAL A 449 7.27 -20.98 -8.48
C VAL A 449 6.54 -19.67 -8.83
N LEU A 450 7.25 -18.54 -8.84
CA LEU A 450 6.64 -17.25 -9.19
C LEU A 450 6.04 -17.28 -10.60
N LYS A 451 6.79 -17.81 -11.57
CA LYS A 451 6.31 -17.92 -12.96
C LYS A 451 5.03 -18.74 -13.06
N ALA A 452 4.98 -19.91 -12.41
CA ALA A 452 3.79 -20.76 -12.43
C ALA A 452 2.56 -20.08 -11.81
N LEU A 453 2.74 -19.24 -10.79
CA LEU A 453 1.65 -18.50 -10.16
C LEU A 453 1.20 -17.30 -10.99
N LEU A 454 2.10 -16.64 -11.71
CA LEU A 454 1.74 -15.58 -12.66
C LEU A 454 0.85 -16.11 -13.79
N GLU A 455 1.08 -17.35 -14.25
CA GLU A 455 0.25 -18.04 -15.25
C GLU A 455 -1.18 -18.34 -14.78
N THR A 456 -1.43 -18.32 -13.47
CA THR A 456 -2.73 -18.58 -12.84
C THR A 456 -3.31 -17.34 -12.14
N THR A 457 -2.65 -16.19 -12.22
CA THR A 457 -3.09 -14.95 -11.58
C THR A 457 -4.26 -14.32 -12.35
N ASP A 458 -5.44 -14.36 -11.72
CA ASP A 458 -6.68 -13.82 -12.27
C ASP A 458 -6.99 -12.41 -11.80
N ARG A 459 -6.51 -12.05 -10.61
CA ARG A 459 -6.73 -10.75 -9.98
C ARG A 459 -5.43 -10.22 -9.40
N VAL A 460 -5.19 -8.94 -9.56
CA VAL A 460 -4.10 -8.20 -8.92
C VAL A 460 -4.73 -7.13 -8.04
N VAL A 461 -4.35 -7.12 -6.76
CA VAL A 461 -4.99 -6.32 -5.72
C VAL A 461 -3.94 -5.56 -4.93
N GLN A 462 -4.14 -4.25 -4.80
CA GLN A 462 -3.37 -3.39 -3.90
C GLN A 462 -4.33 -2.43 -3.20
N GLY A 463 -4.17 -2.28 -1.88
CA GLY A 463 -4.85 -1.23 -1.13
C GLY A 463 -4.24 0.14 -1.45
N VAL A 464 -5.08 1.15 -1.61
CA VAL A 464 -4.61 2.55 -1.68
C VAL A 464 -4.32 2.99 -0.25
N ASP A 465 -3.13 3.52 -0.04
CA ASP A 465 -2.58 3.87 1.26
C ASP A 465 -3.43 4.91 2.02
N SER A 466 -3.67 6.06 1.37
CA SER A 466 -4.42 7.17 1.96
C SER A 466 -4.92 8.15 0.90
N VAL A 467 -5.57 9.23 1.36
CA VAL A 467 -6.00 10.34 0.51
C VAL A 467 -4.82 11.13 -0.05
N GLU A 468 -3.73 11.25 0.71
CA GLU A 468 -2.55 12.03 0.32
C GLU A 468 -1.64 11.29 -0.67
N TYR A 469 -1.73 9.96 -0.73
CA TYR A 469 -0.89 9.11 -1.57
C TYR A 469 -1.74 8.16 -2.44
N GLY A 470 -2.31 8.72 -3.51
CA GLY A 470 -3.03 8.00 -4.55
C GLY A 470 -2.11 7.37 -5.60
N LEU A 471 -2.74 6.72 -6.59
CA LEU A 471 -2.04 5.93 -7.62
C LEU A 471 -1.08 6.75 -8.49
N THR A 472 -1.32 8.06 -8.60
CA THR A 472 -0.54 8.99 -9.42
C THR A 472 0.43 9.84 -8.61
N ASP A 473 0.33 9.82 -7.27
CA ASP A 473 1.13 10.68 -6.40
C ASP A 473 2.52 10.08 -6.13
N ILE A 474 2.63 8.75 -6.26
CA ILE A 474 3.89 8.02 -6.03
C ILE A 474 4.10 6.92 -7.07
N GLN A 475 5.36 6.61 -7.34
CA GLN A 475 5.76 5.63 -8.36
C GLN A 475 5.50 4.17 -7.97
N GLU A 476 5.38 3.88 -6.68
CA GLU A 476 5.38 2.53 -6.12
C GLU A 476 4.21 1.69 -6.66
N TYR A 477 3.05 2.31 -6.93
CA TYR A 477 1.86 1.62 -7.45
C TYR A 477 2.11 1.06 -8.86
N TYR A 478 2.53 1.89 -9.82
CA TYR A 478 2.77 1.41 -11.18
C TYR A 478 4.03 0.53 -11.25
N ALA A 479 5.07 0.88 -10.48
CA ALA A 479 6.37 0.20 -10.52
C ALA A 479 6.31 -1.21 -9.92
N ASN A 480 5.38 -1.48 -9.00
CA ASN A 480 5.17 -2.81 -8.44
C ASN A 480 3.95 -3.48 -9.05
N THR A 481 2.76 -2.98 -8.74
CA THR A 481 1.50 -3.64 -9.07
C THR A 481 1.16 -3.53 -10.56
N GLY A 482 1.44 -2.38 -11.19
CA GLY A 482 1.30 -2.23 -12.64
C GLY A 482 2.24 -3.17 -13.42
N ALA A 483 3.51 -3.25 -12.99
CA ALA A 483 4.49 -4.15 -13.59
C ALA A 483 4.17 -5.63 -13.35
N LEU A 484 3.68 -6.00 -12.16
CA LEU A 484 3.20 -7.34 -11.85
C LEU A 484 2.01 -7.71 -12.72
N MET A 485 1.02 -6.82 -12.85
CA MET A 485 -0.13 -7.02 -13.74
C MET A 485 0.33 -7.31 -15.16
N ARG A 486 1.27 -6.52 -15.69
CA ARG A 486 1.86 -6.77 -17.00
C ARG A 486 2.58 -8.12 -17.08
N ALA A 487 3.35 -8.50 -16.06
CA ALA A 487 4.02 -9.80 -16.01
C ALA A 487 3.04 -10.98 -15.98
N ALA A 488 1.92 -10.86 -15.26
CA ALA A 488 0.87 -11.87 -15.21
C ALA A 488 0.12 -11.99 -16.55
N GLU A 489 -0.21 -10.86 -17.20
CA GLU A 489 -0.81 -10.86 -18.54
C GLU A 489 0.09 -11.56 -19.57
N ASP A 490 1.38 -11.24 -19.58
CA ASP A 490 2.32 -11.84 -20.52
C ASP A 490 2.55 -13.34 -20.21
N ALA A 491 2.56 -13.75 -18.94
CA ALA A 491 2.62 -15.16 -18.55
C ALA A 491 1.38 -15.94 -19.04
N ARG A 492 0.19 -15.36 -18.90
CA ARG A 492 -1.08 -15.97 -19.35
C ARG A 492 -1.17 -16.05 -20.88
N ARG A 493 -0.73 -15.02 -21.60
CA ARG A 493 -0.65 -15.04 -23.08
C ARG A 493 0.28 -16.11 -23.62
N ARG A 494 1.35 -16.46 -22.90
CA ARG A 494 2.27 -17.53 -23.29
C ARG A 494 1.73 -18.93 -23.01
N ARG A 495 0.72 -19.04 -22.13
CA ARG A 495 0.06 -20.31 -21.75
C ARG A 495 -1.07 -20.68 -22.71
N GLY A 496 -1.85 -19.70 -23.17
CA GLY A 496 -2.93 -19.86 -24.16
C GLY A 496 -2.38 -19.89 -25.58
#